data_AF-A0A693L1N0-F1
#
_entry.id   AF-A0A693L1N0-F1
#
_cell.length_a   1.000
_cell.length_b   1.000
_cell.length_c   1.000
_cell.angle_alpha   90.00
_cell.angle_beta   90.00
_cell.angle_gamma   90.00
#
_symmetry.space_group_name_H-M   'P 1'
#
loop_
_entity.id
_entity.type
_entity.pdbx_description
1 polymer ?
#
loop_
_entity_poly.entity_id
_entity_poly.type
_entity_poly.pdbx_seq_one_letter_code
_entity_poly.pdbx_strand_id
1 'polypeptide(L)'
;MATDMNEILLRSVEVLPPLPDTINKLRKYINESGSNVKIDEIANIISSDPLMTAKLLRLANSPFYGFSREITSLAQVVSLLGIGNIVNTIMADSIRDSFKIDVSPYGLSTTEFVNKCSEETSFIMDWLGNEDKKLSHLLVPCSMLLRLGIVVFSNFLIQNKKDAEFLARLEKNNFSDLSMVENEFLGVDHISFLGFLLYRWKFDDMLVETICFVRSPHAARNEVKKSAYALSVVDHLFTPHNNFSSFNIKASIALINEARSQGIDFNLDNFISKLPKEAKENLIKEG
;
A
#
# COMPACT_ATOMS: atom_id res chain seq x y z
N MET A 1 -8.36 1.42 -32.97
CA MET A 1 -8.44 0.44 -31.88
C MET A 1 -8.50 1.22 -30.59
N ALA A 2 -9.56 1.04 -29.78
CA ALA A 2 -9.59 1.64 -28.46
C ALA A 2 -8.41 1.06 -27.66
N THR A 3 -7.47 1.91 -27.27
CA THR A 3 -6.33 1.50 -26.46
C THR A 3 -6.87 1.08 -25.08
N ASP A 4 -6.57 -0.13 -24.64
CA ASP A 4 -6.95 -0.66 -23.33
C ASP A 4 -6.45 0.30 -22.23
N MET A 5 -7.35 0.75 -21.34
CA MET A 5 -7.00 1.69 -20.26
C MET A 5 -5.87 1.13 -19.38
N ASN A 6 -5.88 -0.18 -19.12
CA ASN A 6 -4.86 -0.83 -18.31
C ASN A 6 -3.45 -0.66 -18.91
N GLU A 7 -3.32 -0.75 -20.23
CA GLU A 7 -2.04 -0.54 -20.94
C GLU A 7 -1.62 0.93 -20.94
N ILE A 8 -2.56 1.87 -20.99
CA ILE A 8 -2.26 3.31 -20.87
C ILE A 8 -1.72 3.60 -19.46
N LEU A 9 -2.44 3.15 -18.42
CA LEU A 9 -2.04 3.33 -17.04
C LEU A 9 -0.69 2.66 -16.74
N LEU A 10 -0.43 1.47 -17.29
CA LEU A 10 0.85 0.78 -17.16
C LEU A 10 2.03 1.64 -17.66
N ARG A 11 1.87 2.34 -18.80
CA ARG A 11 2.91 3.23 -19.33
C ARG A 11 3.17 4.43 -18.43
N SER A 12 2.14 4.91 -17.73
CA SER A 12 2.26 6.04 -16.80
C SER A 12 3.10 5.71 -15.55
N VAL A 13 3.30 4.41 -15.25
CA VAL A 13 4.04 3.91 -14.07
C VAL A 13 5.35 3.22 -14.43
N GLU A 14 5.87 3.44 -15.64
CA GLU A 14 7.19 2.92 -16.02
C GLU A 14 8.30 3.46 -15.10
N VAL A 15 8.17 4.74 -14.72
CA VAL A 15 9.09 5.44 -13.83
C VAL A 15 8.35 5.91 -12.59
N LEU A 16 8.65 5.27 -11.47
CA LEU A 16 8.19 5.67 -10.14
C LEU A 16 9.36 6.33 -9.39
N PRO A 17 9.28 7.65 -9.07
CA PRO A 17 10.29 8.32 -8.26
C PRO A 17 10.07 8.03 -6.76
N PRO A 18 11.12 8.09 -5.93
CA PRO A 18 10.98 8.00 -4.47
C PRO A 18 10.28 9.24 -3.89
N LEU A 19 9.68 9.08 -2.72
CA LEU A 19 9.23 10.23 -1.93
C LEU A 19 10.45 11.05 -1.45
N PRO A 20 10.35 12.40 -1.41
CA PRO A 20 11.44 13.25 -0.91
C PRO A 20 11.90 12.88 0.50
N ASP A 21 10.95 12.51 1.38
CA ASP A 21 11.24 12.10 2.74
C ASP A 21 12.01 10.77 2.81
N THR A 22 11.70 9.80 1.93
CA THR A 22 12.46 8.56 1.79
C THR A 22 13.92 8.83 1.46
N ILE A 23 14.19 9.75 0.52
CA ILE A 23 15.56 10.14 0.18
C ILE A 23 16.27 10.75 1.40
N ASN A 24 15.62 11.67 2.09
CA ASN A 24 16.20 12.37 3.23
C ASN A 24 16.52 11.41 4.39
N LYS A 25 15.57 10.54 4.75
CA LYS A 25 15.76 9.50 5.77
C LYS A 25 16.89 8.55 5.39
N LEU A 26 16.92 8.09 4.14
CA LEU A 26 17.95 7.19 3.64
C LEU A 26 19.34 7.83 3.68
N ARG A 27 19.49 9.06 3.19
CA ARG A 27 20.76 9.80 3.23
C ARG A 27 21.24 10.00 4.66
N LYS A 28 20.34 10.44 5.54
CA LYS A 28 20.66 10.64 6.97
C LYS A 28 21.17 9.35 7.59
N TYR A 29 20.43 8.25 7.41
CA TYR A 29 20.78 6.95 7.98
C TYR A 29 22.14 6.42 7.49
N ILE A 30 22.42 6.53 6.19
CA ILE A 30 23.71 6.10 5.61
C ILE A 30 24.86 6.94 6.16
N ASN A 31 24.69 8.26 6.23
CA ASN A 31 25.71 9.17 6.74
C ASN A 31 26.02 8.91 8.22
N GLU A 32 25.00 8.62 9.03
CA GLU A 32 25.15 8.33 10.46
C GLU A 32 25.72 6.92 10.73
N SER A 33 25.36 5.94 9.91
CA SER A 33 25.73 4.53 10.14
C SER A 33 27.09 4.14 9.55
N GLY A 34 27.59 4.86 8.54
CA GLY A 34 28.86 4.56 7.89
C GLY A 34 28.92 3.11 7.38
N SER A 35 29.86 2.30 7.88
CA SER A 35 30.00 0.89 7.51
C SER A 35 29.01 -0.07 8.19
N ASN A 36 28.21 0.40 9.16
CA ASN A 36 27.35 -0.45 9.99
C ASN A 36 25.87 -0.41 9.56
N VAL A 37 25.60 -0.16 8.27
CA VAL A 37 24.24 -0.10 7.73
C VAL A 37 23.55 -1.45 7.89
N LYS A 38 22.36 -1.44 8.51
CA LYS A 38 21.55 -2.64 8.77
C LYS A 38 20.46 -2.78 7.72
N ILE A 39 20.19 -4.03 7.33
CA ILE A 39 19.14 -4.39 6.37
C ILE A 39 17.76 -3.94 6.85
N ASP A 40 17.43 -4.22 8.11
CA ASP A 40 16.10 -3.96 8.66
C ASP A 40 15.77 -2.46 8.68
N GLU A 41 16.75 -1.60 8.98
CA GLU A 41 16.54 -0.14 8.97
C GLU A 41 16.29 0.40 7.56
N ILE A 42 17.00 -0.12 6.56
CA ILE A 42 16.75 0.24 5.15
C ILE A 42 15.34 -0.22 4.73
N ALA A 43 14.96 -1.45 5.10
CA ALA A 43 13.62 -1.96 4.83
C ALA A 43 12.54 -1.09 5.51
N ASN A 44 12.76 -0.65 6.75
CA ASN A 44 11.85 0.23 7.50
C ASN A 44 11.71 1.64 6.89
N ILE A 45 12.80 2.20 6.36
CA ILE A 45 12.74 3.50 5.66
C ILE A 45 11.91 3.39 4.38
N ILE A 46 12.05 2.28 3.66
CA ILE A 46 11.37 2.04 2.38
C ILE A 46 9.91 1.61 2.58
N SER A 47 9.60 0.94 3.70
CA SER A 47 8.29 0.32 3.94
C SER A 47 7.12 1.28 3.98
N SER A 48 7.37 2.57 4.17
CA SER A 48 6.33 3.61 4.17
C SER A 48 6.24 4.36 2.85
N ASP A 49 6.97 3.94 1.82
CA ASP A 49 6.99 4.53 0.48
C ASP A 49 6.33 3.58 -0.53
N PRO A 50 5.08 3.86 -0.96
CA PRO A 50 4.37 3.06 -1.95
C PRO A 50 5.13 2.91 -3.28
N LEU A 51 5.79 3.98 -3.74
CA LEU A 51 6.48 4.00 -5.02
C LEU A 51 7.74 3.14 -4.99
N MET A 52 8.54 3.26 -3.92
CA MET A 52 9.74 2.44 -3.74
C MET A 52 9.42 0.99 -3.42
N THR A 53 8.37 0.73 -2.65
CA THR A 53 7.90 -0.64 -2.39
C THR A 53 7.59 -1.35 -3.70
N ALA A 54 6.80 -0.73 -4.57
CA ALA A 54 6.43 -1.30 -5.86
C ALA A 54 7.61 -1.47 -6.80
N LYS A 55 8.46 -0.43 -6.89
CA LYS A 55 9.63 -0.44 -7.78
C LYS A 55 10.64 -1.52 -7.40
N LEU A 56 10.98 -1.62 -6.12
CA LEU A 56 12.01 -2.55 -5.67
C LEU A 56 11.51 -3.99 -5.69
N LEU A 57 10.23 -4.24 -5.37
CA LEU A 57 9.63 -5.56 -5.55
C LEU A 57 9.55 -5.96 -7.04
N ARG A 58 9.19 -5.03 -7.93
CA ARG A 58 9.24 -5.25 -9.39
C ARG A 58 10.65 -5.61 -9.85
N LEU A 59 11.67 -4.90 -9.35
CA LEU A 59 13.07 -5.16 -9.69
C LEU A 59 13.51 -6.54 -9.18
N ALA A 60 13.20 -6.86 -7.93
CA ALA A 60 13.54 -8.13 -7.29
C ALA A 60 12.89 -9.35 -7.98
N ASN A 61 11.66 -9.20 -8.46
CA ASN A 61 10.94 -10.25 -9.19
C ASN A 61 11.24 -10.28 -10.70
N SER A 62 12.14 -9.40 -11.19
CA SER A 62 12.51 -9.41 -12.60
C SER A 62 13.27 -10.68 -12.97
N PRO A 63 13.16 -11.17 -14.23
CA PRO A 63 13.87 -12.36 -14.67
C PRO A 63 15.39 -12.33 -14.46
N PHE A 64 15.98 -11.13 -14.33
CA PHE A 64 17.40 -10.93 -14.10
C PHE A 64 17.90 -11.59 -12.81
N TYR A 65 17.10 -11.61 -11.75
CA TYR A 65 17.51 -12.17 -10.44
C TYR A 65 17.13 -13.64 -10.24
N GLY A 66 16.31 -14.23 -11.11
CA GLY A 66 15.95 -15.65 -11.06
C GLY A 66 14.91 -16.05 -10.00
N PHE A 67 14.32 -15.10 -9.26
CA PHE A 67 13.30 -15.33 -8.22
C PHE A 67 11.93 -14.76 -8.63
N SER A 68 11.51 -15.01 -9.88
CA SER A 68 10.31 -14.38 -10.43
C SER A 68 9.06 -14.89 -9.71
N ARG A 69 8.22 -13.97 -9.21
CA ARG A 69 7.02 -14.24 -8.40
C ARG A 69 7.28 -14.83 -7.01
N GLU A 70 8.50 -14.75 -6.49
CA GLU A 70 8.84 -15.33 -5.19
C GLU A 70 9.11 -14.28 -4.10
N ILE A 71 9.44 -13.04 -4.49
CA ILE A 71 9.83 -11.99 -3.56
C ILE A 71 8.61 -11.17 -3.15
N THR A 72 8.26 -11.22 -1.86
CA THR A 72 7.03 -10.61 -1.32
C THR A 72 7.27 -9.62 -0.19
N SER A 73 8.47 -9.56 0.37
CA SER A 73 8.81 -8.66 1.49
C SER A 73 10.02 -7.77 1.19
N LEU A 74 10.06 -6.60 1.82
CA LEU A 74 11.19 -5.68 1.65
C LEU A 74 12.49 -6.20 2.26
N ALA A 75 12.42 -7.04 3.30
CA ALA A 75 13.61 -7.69 3.83
C ALA A 75 14.25 -8.63 2.79
N GLN A 76 13.45 -9.41 2.05
CA GLN A 76 13.94 -10.23 0.93
C GLN A 76 14.51 -9.37 -0.19
N VAL A 77 13.85 -8.27 -0.55
CA VAL A 77 14.34 -7.30 -1.54
C VAL A 77 15.72 -6.77 -1.15
N VAL A 78 15.90 -6.30 0.09
CA VAL A 78 17.18 -5.78 0.56
C VAL A 78 18.25 -6.87 0.60
N SER A 79 17.89 -8.08 0.99
CA SER A 79 18.82 -9.23 0.97
C SER A 79 19.24 -9.62 -0.45
N LEU A 80 18.35 -9.53 -1.44
CA LEU A 80 18.61 -9.95 -2.82
C LEU A 80 19.36 -8.89 -3.62
N LEU A 81 18.90 -7.63 -3.56
CA LEU A 81 19.49 -6.53 -4.32
C LEU A 81 20.77 -6.03 -3.65
N GLY A 82 20.83 -6.11 -2.31
CA GLY A 82 21.88 -5.48 -1.52
C GLY A 82 21.68 -3.97 -1.34
N ILE A 83 22.15 -3.46 -0.21
CA ILE A 83 21.98 -2.06 0.21
C ILE A 83 22.50 -1.09 -0.85
N GLY A 84 23.70 -1.35 -1.40
CA GLY A 84 24.32 -0.46 -2.40
C GLY A 84 23.46 -0.26 -3.64
N ASN A 85 22.87 -1.32 -4.19
CA ASN A 85 22.00 -1.22 -5.36
C ASN A 85 20.69 -0.50 -5.05
N ILE A 86 20.12 -0.72 -3.87
CA ILE A 86 18.91 -0.01 -3.44
C ILE A 86 19.17 1.49 -3.33
N VAL A 87 20.25 1.89 -2.65
CA VAL A 87 20.64 3.29 -2.50
C VAL A 87 20.89 3.92 -3.87
N ASN A 88 21.66 3.26 -4.73
CA ASN A 88 21.94 3.77 -6.07
C ASN A 88 20.67 3.93 -6.91
N THR A 89 19.75 2.98 -6.83
CA THR A 89 18.46 3.03 -7.54
C THR A 89 17.64 4.23 -7.07
N ILE A 90 17.41 4.34 -5.76
CA ILE A 90 16.63 5.44 -5.16
C ILE A 90 17.24 6.80 -5.51
N MET A 91 18.57 6.94 -5.40
CA MET A 91 19.24 8.22 -5.73
C MET A 91 19.15 8.55 -7.21
N ALA A 92 19.33 7.58 -8.11
CA ALA A 92 19.24 7.81 -9.55
C ALA A 92 17.84 8.27 -9.98
N ASP A 93 16.81 7.74 -9.32
CA ASP A 93 15.43 8.08 -9.64
C ASP A 93 14.95 9.41 -9.07
N SER A 94 15.60 9.89 -8.00
CA SER A 94 15.30 11.22 -7.44
C SER A 94 15.54 12.38 -8.40
N ILE A 95 16.30 12.15 -9.48
CA ILE A 95 16.67 13.17 -10.47
C ILE A 95 15.62 13.26 -11.61
N ARG A 96 14.67 12.31 -11.69
CA ARG A 96 13.69 12.25 -12.79
C ARG A 96 12.39 12.99 -12.41
N ASP A 97 11.98 13.92 -13.26
CA ASP A 97 10.95 14.95 -12.95
C ASP A 97 9.58 14.73 -13.65
N SER A 98 9.27 13.52 -14.11
CA SER A 98 8.06 13.30 -14.95
C SER A 98 6.81 12.83 -14.20
N PHE A 99 6.94 12.35 -12.96
CA PHE A 99 5.85 11.76 -12.19
C PHE A 99 5.47 12.65 -11.02
N LYS A 100 4.20 13.09 -10.98
CA LYS A 100 3.72 13.97 -9.91
C LYS A 100 3.16 13.13 -8.77
N ILE A 101 3.78 13.23 -7.60
CA ILE A 101 3.24 12.66 -6.37
C ILE A 101 2.27 13.68 -5.78
N ASP A 102 1.02 13.56 -6.16
CA ASP A 102 -0.05 14.46 -5.72
C ASP A 102 -1.36 13.67 -5.69
N VAL A 103 -1.99 13.56 -4.51
CA VAL A 103 -3.27 12.86 -4.29
C VAL A 103 -4.44 13.81 -4.09
N SER A 104 -4.25 15.11 -4.36
CA SER A 104 -5.32 16.10 -4.34
C SER A 104 -6.53 15.79 -5.25
N PRO A 105 -6.42 15.03 -6.36
CA PRO A 105 -7.63 14.62 -7.11
C PRO A 105 -8.62 13.80 -6.27
N TYR A 106 -8.16 13.13 -5.21
CA TYR A 106 -9.01 12.40 -4.26
C TYR A 106 -9.48 13.26 -3.08
N GLY A 107 -9.20 14.57 -3.08
CA GLY A 107 -9.54 15.48 -1.98
C GLY A 107 -8.63 15.29 -0.77
N LEU A 108 -7.43 14.75 -0.97
CA LEU A 108 -6.49 14.41 0.09
C LEU A 108 -5.27 15.34 0.08
N SER A 109 -4.76 15.67 1.26
CA SER A 109 -3.44 16.28 1.40
C SER A 109 -2.36 15.22 1.19
N THR A 110 -1.46 15.44 0.21
CA THR A 110 -0.35 14.51 -0.07
C THR A 110 0.55 14.27 1.13
N THR A 111 0.82 15.32 1.92
CA THR A 111 1.65 15.20 3.13
C THR A 111 0.97 14.33 4.18
N GLU A 112 -0.34 14.52 4.40
CA GLU A 112 -1.10 13.73 5.37
C GLU A 112 -1.21 12.27 4.91
N PHE A 113 -1.47 12.04 3.62
CA PHE A 113 -1.52 10.71 3.03
C PHE A 113 -0.21 9.93 3.23
N VAL A 114 0.94 10.55 2.98
CA VAL A 114 2.26 9.93 3.21
C VAL A 114 2.51 9.66 4.69
N ASN A 115 2.13 10.59 5.58
CA ASN A 115 2.23 10.37 7.03
C ASN A 115 1.36 9.18 7.47
N LYS A 116 0.15 9.04 6.92
CA LYS A 116 -0.73 7.90 7.19
C LYS A 116 -0.16 6.58 6.67
N CYS A 117 0.52 6.55 5.52
CA CYS A 117 1.24 5.35 5.08
C CYS A 117 2.31 4.91 6.11
N SER A 118 2.98 5.87 6.76
CA SER A 118 3.96 5.57 7.81
C SER A 118 3.31 5.06 9.10
N GLU A 119 2.19 5.66 9.52
CA GLU A 119 1.40 5.18 10.67
C GLU A 119 0.85 3.77 10.42
N GLU A 120 0.30 3.52 9.22
CA GLU A 120 -0.25 2.24 8.78
C GLU A 120 0.81 1.13 8.83
N THR A 121 2.00 1.40 8.28
CA THR A 121 3.15 0.48 8.32
C THR A 121 3.57 0.15 9.75
N SER A 122 3.64 1.17 10.61
CA SER A 122 4.01 1.01 12.01
C SER A 122 2.95 0.17 12.75
N PHE A 123 1.67 0.42 12.50
CA PHE A 123 0.56 -0.33 13.07
C PHE A 123 0.61 -1.81 12.67
N ILE A 124 0.81 -2.12 11.39
CA ILE A 124 0.92 -3.52 10.92
C ILE A 124 2.04 -4.25 11.65
N MET A 125 3.21 -3.60 11.77
CA MET A 125 4.37 -4.19 12.43
C MET A 125 4.14 -4.38 13.93
N ASP A 126 3.48 -3.43 14.60
CA ASP A 126 3.16 -3.53 16.03
C ASP A 126 2.07 -4.55 16.35
N TRP A 127 1.05 -4.66 15.49
CA TRP A 127 -0.04 -5.62 15.64
C TRP A 127 0.45 -7.04 15.39
N LEU A 128 1.03 -7.28 14.22
CA LEU A 128 1.33 -8.63 13.74
C LEU A 128 2.79 -9.05 13.96
N GLY A 129 3.71 -8.15 14.31
CA GLY A 129 5.13 -8.48 14.41
C GLY A 129 5.48 -9.59 15.40
N ASN A 130 4.72 -9.68 16.50
CA ASN A 130 4.88 -10.77 17.48
C ASN A 130 3.87 -11.90 17.28
N GLU A 131 2.67 -11.60 16.78
CA GLU A 131 1.58 -12.56 16.59
C GLU A 131 1.80 -13.44 15.35
N ASP A 132 2.19 -12.83 14.23
CA ASP A 132 2.51 -13.49 12.96
C ASP A 132 3.49 -12.64 12.13
N LYS A 133 4.78 -12.76 12.46
CA LYS A 133 5.86 -11.99 11.81
C LYS A 133 5.91 -12.19 10.29
N LYS A 134 5.58 -13.39 9.79
CA LYS A 134 5.57 -13.64 8.33
C LYS A 134 4.46 -12.86 7.67
N LEU A 135 3.28 -12.85 8.28
CA LEU A 135 2.14 -12.08 7.80
C LEU A 135 2.44 -10.57 7.84
N SER A 136 3.07 -10.04 8.89
CA SER A 136 3.39 -8.61 8.96
C SER A 136 4.31 -8.16 7.82
N HIS A 137 5.34 -8.96 7.50
CA HIS A 137 6.27 -8.66 6.40
C HIS A 137 5.65 -8.77 5.00
N LEU A 138 4.61 -9.58 4.83
CA LEU A 138 3.80 -9.63 3.59
C LEU A 138 2.80 -8.46 3.53
N LEU A 139 2.17 -8.15 4.66
CA LEU A 139 1.03 -7.23 4.71
C LEU A 139 1.43 -5.77 4.49
N VAL A 140 2.61 -5.36 4.96
CA VAL A 140 3.12 -4.00 4.72
C VAL A 140 3.25 -3.70 3.21
N PRO A 141 3.94 -4.54 2.41
CA PRO A 141 3.89 -4.43 0.96
C PRO A 141 2.48 -4.39 0.37
N CYS A 142 1.58 -5.29 0.79
CA CYS A 142 0.20 -5.29 0.28
C CYS A 142 -0.52 -3.95 0.54
N SER A 143 -0.39 -3.41 1.75
CA SER A 143 -0.96 -2.12 2.14
C SER A 143 -0.36 -0.99 1.29
N MET A 144 0.96 -0.91 1.17
CA MET A 144 1.62 0.13 0.37
C MET A 144 1.25 0.05 -1.12
N LEU A 145 1.12 -1.15 -1.67
CA LEU A 145 0.68 -1.35 -3.05
C LEU A 145 -0.79 -0.97 -3.25
N LEU A 146 -1.64 -1.17 -2.24
CA LEU A 146 -3.02 -0.66 -2.28
C LEU A 146 -3.02 0.88 -2.33
N ARG A 147 -2.21 1.54 -1.49
CA ARG A 147 -2.04 3.00 -1.49
C ARG A 147 -1.47 3.54 -2.81
N LEU A 148 -0.59 2.77 -3.46
CA LEU A 148 -0.06 3.11 -4.78
C LEU A 148 -1.16 3.30 -5.82
N GLY A 149 -2.26 2.55 -5.77
CA GLY A 149 -3.36 2.66 -6.73
C GLY A 149 -3.90 4.09 -6.86
N ILE A 150 -4.14 4.75 -5.72
CA ILE A 150 -4.59 6.14 -5.64
C ILE A 150 -3.54 7.09 -6.22
N VAL A 151 -2.26 6.89 -5.90
CA VAL A 151 -1.16 7.73 -6.41
C VAL A 151 -1.07 7.64 -7.93
N VAL A 152 -1.16 6.43 -8.48
CA VAL A 152 -1.11 6.19 -9.94
C VAL A 152 -2.28 6.86 -10.64
N PHE A 153 -3.50 6.65 -10.13
CA PHE A 153 -4.70 7.24 -10.71
C PHE A 153 -4.66 8.77 -10.62
N SER A 154 -4.18 9.33 -9.50
CA SER A 154 -4.02 10.77 -9.35
C SER A 154 -3.05 11.36 -10.37
N ASN A 155 -1.85 10.78 -10.52
CA ASN A 155 -0.90 11.21 -11.54
C ASN A 155 -1.52 11.15 -12.94
N PHE A 156 -2.22 10.07 -13.26
CA PHE A 156 -2.89 9.92 -14.56
C PHE A 156 -3.97 10.99 -14.80
N LEU A 157 -4.82 11.25 -13.80
CA LEU A 157 -5.86 12.27 -13.87
C LEU A 157 -5.27 13.66 -14.11
N ILE A 158 -4.21 14.03 -13.38
CA ILE A 158 -3.50 15.31 -13.50
C ILE A 158 -2.86 15.45 -14.89
N GLN A 159 -2.17 14.41 -15.37
CA GLN A 159 -1.54 14.44 -16.69
C GLN A 159 -2.58 14.61 -17.82
N ASN A 160 -3.79 14.11 -17.62
CA ASN A 160 -4.90 14.21 -18.58
C ASN A 160 -5.87 15.36 -18.28
N LYS A 161 -5.58 16.23 -17.30
CA LYS A 161 -6.39 17.39 -16.90
C LYS A 161 -7.84 17.04 -16.53
N LYS A 162 -8.05 15.87 -15.92
CA LYS A 162 -9.35 15.39 -15.43
C LYS A 162 -9.49 15.46 -13.91
N ASP A 163 -8.43 15.86 -13.22
CA ASP A 163 -8.32 15.94 -11.78
C ASP A 163 -9.42 16.77 -11.11
N ALA A 164 -9.69 17.97 -11.61
CA ALA A 164 -10.73 18.84 -11.03
C ALA A 164 -12.15 18.29 -11.19
N GLU A 165 -12.47 17.70 -12.36
CA GLU A 165 -13.79 17.12 -12.62
C GLU A 165 -14.01 15.84 -11.79
N PHE A 166 -12.96 15.03 -11.67
CA PHE A 166 -12.95 13.84 -10.83
C PHE A 166 -13.19 14.18 -9.35
N LEU A 167 -12.48 15.18 -8.82
CA LEU A 167 -12.66 15.66 -7.45
C LEU A 167 -14.10 16.15 -7.22
N ALA A 168 -14.63 16.99 -8.11
CA ALA A 168 -16.00 17.49 -7.99
C ALA A 168 -17.04 16.34 -7.99
N ARG A 169 -16.76 15.26 -8.74
CA ARG A 169 -17.62 14.07 -8.76
C ARG A 169 -17.55 13.29 -7.44
N LEU A 170 -16.35 13.15 -6.85
CA LEU A 170 -16.15 12.53 -5.55
C LEU A 170 -16.83 13.32 -4.43
N GLU A 171 -16.69 14.65 -4.42
CA GLU A 171 -17.36 15.53 -3.45
C GLU A 171 -18.87 15.39 -3.53
N LYS A 172 -19.45 15.36 -4.74
CA LYS A 172 -20.89 15.13 -4.94
C LYS A 172 -21.36 13.76 -4.43
N ASN A 173 -20.47 12.78 -4.39
CA ASN A 173 -20.73 11.44 -3.85
C ASN A 173 -20.38 11.34 -2.35
N ASN A 174 -19.92 12.42 -1.71
CA ASN A 174 -19.42 12.45 -0.33
C ASN A 174 -18.29 11.44 -0.07
N PHE A 175 -17.46 11.13 -1.09
CA PHE A 175 -16.37 10.15 -1.00
C PHE A 175 -16.82 8.75 -0.54
N SER A 176 -18.08 8.39 -0.76
CA SER A 176 -18.64 7.12 -0.27
C SER A 176 -18.28 5.91 -1.13
N ASP A 177 -18.08 6.10 -2.44
CA ASP A 177 -17.74 5.05 -3.39
C ASP A 177 -16.69 5.54 -4.39
N LEU A 178 -15.41 5.34 -4.04
CA LEU A 178 -14.28 5.68 -4.89
C LEU A 178 -14.30 4.87 -6.19
N SER A 179 -14.59 3.56 -6.08
CA SER A 179 -14.58 2.63 -7.21
C SER A 179 -15.60 3.01 -8.27
N MET A 180 -16.80 3.48 -7.90
CA MET A 180 -17.78 3.98 -8.85
C MET A 180 -17.24 5.17 -9.65
N VAL A 181 -16.62 6.15 -8.98
CA VAL A 181 -16.12 7.35 -9.66
C VAL A 181 -14.88 7.04 -10.50
N GLU A 182 -14.00 6.15 -10.04
CA GLU A 182 -12.88 5.63 -10.83
C GLU A 182 -13.36 4.95 -12.12
N ASN A 183 -14.38 4.10 -12.02
CA ASN A 183 -14.98 3.46 -13.19
C ASN A 183 -15.63 4.48 -14.14
N GLU A 184 -16.25 5.55 -13.63
CA GLU A 184 -16.84 6.62 -14.45
C GLU A 184 -15.78 7.35 -15.29
N PHE A 185 -14.59 7.61 -14.73
CA PHE A 185 -13.55 8.42 -15.37
C PHE A 185 -12.52 7.61 -16.17
N LEU A 186 -12.20 6.41 -15.67
CA LEU A 186 -11.12 5.56 -16.17
C LEU A 186 -11.64 4.25 -16.75
N GLY A 187 -12.87 3.83 -16.43
CA GLY A 187 -13.43 2.55 -16.88
C GLY A 187 -12.86 1.34 -16.12
N VAL A 188 -12.09 1.57 -15.05
CA VAL A 188 -11.52 0.54 -14.17
C VAL A 188 -11.26 1.16 -12.79
N ASP A 189 -11.50 0.41 -11.72
CA ASP A 189 -11.12 0.80 -10.36
C ASP A 189 -9.65 0.48 -10.08
N HIS A 190 -9.06 1.15 -9.09
CA HIS A 190 -7.63 1.02 -8.82
C HIS A 190 -7.24 -0.37 -8.30
N ILE A 191 -8.13 -1.11 -7.62
CA ILE A 191 -7.83 -2.46 -7.12
C ILE A 191 -7.73 -3.43 -8.30
N SER A 192 -8.69 -3.36 -9.23
CA SER A 192 -8.66 -4.13 -10.48
C SER A 192 -7.41 -3.82 -11.31
N PHE A 193 -7.06 -2.54 -11.44
CA PHE A 193 -5.83 -2.12 -12.12
C PHE A 193 -4.58 -2.64 -11.41
N LEU A 194 -4.51 -2.60 -10.07
CA LEU A 194 -3.39 -3.15 -9.31
C LEU A 194 -3.24 -4.65 -9.55
N GLY A 195 -4.33 -5.42 -9.61
CA GLY A 195 -4.30 -6.84 -9.98
C GLY A 195 -3.61 -7.06 -11.33
N PHE A 196 -4.01 -6.30 -12.37
CA PHE A 196 -3.38 -6.33 -13.68
C PHE A 196 -1.89 -5.93 -13.62
N LEU A 197 -1.59 -4.81 -12.98
CA LEU A 197 -0.25 -4.22 -12.90
C LEU A 197 0.75 -5.16 -12.23
N LEU A 198 0.40 -5.68 -11.05
CA LEU A 198 1.28 -6.51 -10.25
C LEU A 198 1.51 -7.89 -10.88
N TYR A 199 0.47 -8.46 -11.50
CA TYR A 199 0.62 -9.67 -12.30
C TYR A 199 1.55 -9.46 -13.49
N ARG A 200 1.41 -8.32 -14.20
CA ARG A 200 2.30 -7.95 -15.31
C ARG A 200 3.75 -7.76 -14.86
N TRP A 201 3.95 -7.24 -13.65
CA TRP A 201 5.24 -7.07 -12.99
C TRP A 201 5.78 -8.33 -12.29
N LYS A 202 5.12 -9.48 -12.47
CA LYS A 202 5.57 -10.78 -11.93
C LYS A 202 5.65 -10.81 -10.41
N PHE A 203 4.73 -10.14 -9.72
CA PHE A 203 4.57 -10.31 -8.29
C PHE A 203 4.01 -11.71 -7.98
N ASP A 204 4.23 -12.17 -6.76
CA ASP A 204 3.65 -13.40 -6.20
C ASP A 204 2.12 -13.37 -6.23
N ASP A 205 1.50 -14.51 -6.56
CA ASP A 205 0.05 -14.58 -6.73
C ASP A 205 -0.70 -14.43 -5.41
N MET A 206 -0.15 -14.87 -4.26
CA MET A 206 -0.77 -14.66 -2.95
C MET A 206 -0.78 -13.17 -2.57
N LEU A 207 0.30 -12.44 -2.83
CA LEU A 207 0.34 -10.98 -2.65
C LEU A 207 -0.68 -10.28 -3.54
N VAL A 208 -0.74 -10.64 -4.82
CA VAL A 208 -1.70 -10.04 -5.78
C VAL A 208 -3.14 -10.31 -5.37
N GLU A 209 -3.47 -11.56 -5.03
CA GLU A 209 -4.81 -11.95 -4.60
C GLU A 209 -5.19 -11.28 -3.26
N THR A 210 -4.25 -11.13 -2.33
CA THR A 210 -4.48 -10.42 -1.06
C THR A 210 -5.06 -9.02 -1.31
N ILE A 211 -4.50 -8.29 -2.27
CA ILE A 211 -4.97 -6.95 -2.65
C ILE A 211 -6.32 -7.03 -3.38
N CYS A 212 -6.46 -7.94 -4.35
CA CYS A 212 -7.69 -8.07 -5.14
C CYS A 212 -8.91 -8.44 -4.30
N PHE A 213 -8.73 -9.21 -3.22
CA PHE A 213 -9.80 -9.65 -2.33
C PHE A 213 -9.97 -8.76 -1.09
N VAL A 214 -9.35 -7.58 -1.02
CA VAL A 214 -9.44 -6.68 0.16
C VAL A 214 -10.87 -6.25 0.50
N ARG A 215 -11.80 -6.22 -0.47
CA ARG A 215 -13.21 -5.90 -0.24
C ARG A 215 -14.07 -7.13 0.07
N SER A 216 -13.57 -8.33 -0.19
CA SER A 216 -14.30 -9.61 -0.06
C SER A 216 -13.39 -10.73 0.44
N PRO A 217 -12.77 -10.59 1.63
CA PRO A 217 -11.74 -11.52 2.12
C PRO A 217 -12.27 -12.95 2.32
N HIS A 218 -13.56 -13.12 2.63
CA HIS A 218 -14.21 -14.45 2.75
C HIS A 218 -14.21 -15.26 1.44
N ALA A 219 -14.15 -14.58 0.29
CA ALA A 219 -14.20 -15.18 -1.03
C ALA A 219 -12.81 -15.57 -1.56
N ALA A 220 -11.74 -15.17 -0.88
CA ALA A 220 -10.38 -15.55 -1.26
C ALA A 220 -10.13 -17.06 -1.07
N ARG A 221 -9.14 -17.61 -1.78
CA ARG A 221 -8.67 -18.98 -1.57
C ARG A 221 -8.15 -19.15 -0.13
N ASN A 222 -8.28 -20.35 0.44
CA ASN A 222 -7.97 -20.59 1.86
C ASN A 222 -6.59 -20.09 2.32
N GLU A 223 -5.57 -20.24 1.47
CA GLU A 223 -4.20 -19.78 1.75
C GLU A 223 -4.07 -18.26 1.80
N VAL A 224 -4.94 -17.54 1.06
CA VAL A 224 -4.94 -16.07 0.93
C VAL A 224 -5.86 -15.40 1.97
N LYS A 225 -6.88 -16.12 2.48
CA LYS A 225 -7.88 -15.53 3.38
C LYS A 225 -7.25 -14.79 4.56
N LYS A 226 -6.24 -15.36 5.22
CA LYS A 226 -5.62 -14.72 6.38
C LYS A 226 -5.04 -13.35 6.05
N SER A 227 -4.28 -13.24 4.95
CA SER A 227 -3.72 -11.96 4.52
C SER A 227 -4.76 -11.00 3.95
N ALA A 228 -5.75 -11.51 3.21
CA ALA A 228 -6.87 -10.68 2.73
C ALA A 228 -7.65 -10.07 3.91
N TYR A 229 -8.01 -10.85 4.92
CA TYR A 229 -8.67 -10.34 6.13
C TYR A 229 -7.82 -9.30 6.86
N ALA A 230 -6.53 -9.58 7.07
CA ALA A 230 -5.65 -8.63 7.73
C ALA A 230 -5.56 -7.32 6.93
N LEU A 231 -5.51 -7.38 5.60
CA LEU A 231 -5.49 -6.19 4.75
C LEU A 231 -6.82 -5.44 4.81
N SER A 232 -7.94 -6.14 4.78
CA SER A 232 -9.28 -5.53 4.92
C SER A 232 -9.43 -4.81 6.24
N VAL A 233 -8.94 -5.40 7.34
CA VAL A 233 -8.94 -4.80 8.68
C VAL A 233 -8.11 -3.51 8.69
N VAL A 234 -6.89 -3.56 8.16
CA VAL A 234 -6.01 -2.39 8.09
C VAL A 234 -6.60 -1.32 7.18
N ASP A 235 -7.15 -1.68 6.02
CA ASP A 235 -7.72 -0.72 5.07
C ASP A 235 -8.96 -0.02 5.62
N HIS A 236 -9.82 -0.69 6.38
CA HIS A 236 -10.91 -0.01 7.08
C HIS A 236 -10.37 0.99 8.11
N LEU A 237 -9.34 0.61 8.87
CA LEU A 237 -8.79 1.46 9.93
C LEU A 237 -8.06 2.70 9.36
N PHE A 238 -7.29 2.50 8.29
CA PHE A 238 -6.43 3.49 7.62
C PHE A 238 -6.97 3.95 6.26
N THR A 239 -8.27 3.82 6.03
CA THR A 239 -8.90 4.31 4.80
C THR A 239 -8.53 5.78 4.58
N PRO A 240 -8.25 6.23 3.35
CA PRO A 240 -7.83 7.61 3.10
C PRO A 240 -8.87 8.64 3.54
N HIS A 241 -10.16 8.28 3.49
CA HIS A 241 -11.28 9.12 3.89
C HIS A 241 -11.94 8.55 5.15
N ASN A 242 -12.17 9.39 6.16
CA ASN A 242 -12.80 9.00 7.45
C ASN A 242 -12.01 7.93 8.23
N ASN A 243 -10.68 8.03 8.23
CA ASN A 243 -9.81 7.16 9.04
C ASN A 243 -10.22 7.17 10.52
N PHE A 244 -10.11 6.03 11.18
CA PHE A 244 -10.45 5.86 12.61
C PHE A 244 -11.88 6.31 13.01
N SER A 245 -12.82 6.39 12.06
CA SER A 245 -14.23 6.59 12.39
C SER A 245 -14.77 5.40 13.20
N SER A 246 -15.77 5.63 14.05
CA SER A 246 -16.39 4.55 14.84
C SER A 246 -16.90 3.42 13.96
N PHE A 247 -17.51 3.76 12.81
CA PHE A 247 -17.94 2.78 11.81
C PHE A 247 -16.78 1.90 11.34
N ASN A 248 -15.67 2.50 10.93
CA ASN A 248 -14.50 1.78 10.41
C ASN A 248 -13.82 0.91 11.48
N ILE A 249 -13.75 1.36 12.72
CA ILE A 249 -13.22 0.57 13.83
C ILE A 249 -14.12 -0.64 14.11
N LYS A 250 -15.44 -0.43 14.16
CA LYS A 250 -16.43 -1.51 14.35
C LYS A 250 -16.37 -2.51 13.20
N ALA A 251 -16.25 -2.04 11.96
CA ALA A 251 -16.07 -2.89 10.78
C ALA A 251 -14.78 -3.72 10.85
N SER A 252 -13.68 -3.12 11.28
CA SER A 252 -12.40 -3.81 11.51
C SER A 252 -12.52 -4.94 12.53
N ILE A 253 -13.18 -4.68 13.66
CA ILE A 253 -13.45 -5.69 14.70
C ILE A 253 -14.38 -6.80 14.18
N ALA A 254 -15.41 -6.44 13.40
CA ALA A 254 -16.32 -7.40 12.79
C ALA A 254 -15.58 -8.35 11.83
N LEU A 255 -14.66 -7.82 11.01
CA LEU A 255 -13.83 -8.62 10.10
C LEU A 255 -12.92 -9.60 10.86
N ILE A 256 -12.34 -9.20 12.00
CA ILE A 256 -11.56 -10.11 12.85
C ILE A 256 -12.44 -11.26 13.37
N ASN A 257 -13.65 -10.95 13.83
CA ASN A 257 -14.58 -11.98 14.31
C ASN A 257 -15.07 -12.90 13.18
N GLU A 258 -15.31 -12.35 11.99
CA GLU A 258 -15.65 -13.14 10.80
C GLU A 258 -14.49 -14.10 10.43
N ALA A 259 -13.25 -13.62 10.42
CA ALA A 259 -12.08 -14.44 10.17
C ALA A 259 -11.95 -15.60 11.19
N ARG A 260 -12.16 -15.31 12.48
CA ARG A 260 -12.15 -16.32 13.56
C ARG A 260 -13.22 -17.39 13.36
N SER A 261 -14.40 -17.02 12.85
CA SER A 261 -15.46 -17.98 12.53
C SER A 261 -15.09 -18.96 11.41
N GLN A 262 -14.12 -18.59 10.57
CA GLN A 262 -13.57 -19.43 9.49
C GLN A 262 -12.30 -20.17 9.90
N GLY A 263 -11.95 -20.18 11.20
CA GLY A 263 -10.76 -20.85 11.73
C GLY A 263 -9.45 -20.08 11.52
N ILE A 264 -9.53 -18.80 11.17
CA ILE A 264 -8.35 -17.92 11.05
C ILE A 264 -8.14 -17.24 12.39
N ASP A 265 -7.08 -17.65 13.10
CA ASP A 265 -6.80 -17.13 14.44
C ASP A 265 -6.16 -15.73 14.37
N PHE A 266 -6.87 -14.77 14.95
CA PHE A 266 -6.41 -13.42 15.23
C PHE A 266 -6.73 -13.09 16.69
N ASN A 267 -5.74 -12.59 17.43
CA ASN A 267 -5.94 -12.18 18.80
C ASN A 267 -6.60 -10.79 18.86
N LEU A 268 -7.91 -10.78 19.14
CA LEU A 268 -8.70 -9.55 19.21
C LEU A 268 -8.20 -8.59 20.31
N ASP A 269 -7.79 -9.11 21.47
CA ASP A 269 -7.29 -8.27 22.56
C ASP A 269 -5.95 -7.63 22.19
N ASN A 270 -5.07 -8.38 21.50
CA ASN A 270 -3.83 -7.84 20.95
C ASN A 270 -4.15 -6.71 19.96
N PHE A 271 -5.03 -6.95 18.97
CA PHE A 271 -5.45 -5.92 18.01
C PHE A 271 -5.96 -4.65 18.70
N ILE A 272 -6.92 -4.77 19.64
CA ILE A 272 -7.48 -3.63 20.37
C ILE A 272 -6.39 -2.88 21.15
N SER A 273 -5.47 -3.61 21.80
CA SER A 273 -4.36 -3.01 22.54
C SER A 273 -3.41 -2.19 21.65
N LYS A 274 -3.33 -2.52 20.36
CA LYS A 274 -2.47 -1.86 19.36
C LYS A 274 -3.16 -0.77 18.55
N LEU A 275 -4.47 -0.58 18.71
CA LEU A 275 -5.18 0.51 18.04
C LEU A 275 -4.52 1.87 18.32
N PRO A 276 -4.41 2.75 17.30
CA PRO A 276 -3.94 4.12 17.48
C PRO A 276 -4.77 4.86 18.55
N LYS A 277 -4.15 5.85 19.21
CA LYS A 277 -4.78 6.60 20.30
C LYS A 277 -6.14 7.20 19.89
N GLU A 278 -6.19 7.83 18.72
CA GLU A 278 -7.40 8.42 18.15
C GLU A 278 -8.50 7.36 17.94
N ALA A 279 -8.15 6.18 17.42
CA ALA A 279 -9.08 5.08 17.24
C ALA A 279 -9.64 4.56 18.59
N LYS A 280 -8.80 4.45 19.62
CA LYS A 280 -9.24 4.05 20.97
C LYS A 280 -10.21 5.07 21.56
N GLU A 281 -9.94 6.36 21.40
CA GLU A 281 -10.82 7.43 21.89
C GLU A 281 -12.19 7.40 21.20
N ASN A 282 -12.23 7.16 19.89
CA ASN A 282 -13.48 7.08 19.12
C ASN A 282 -14.29 5.81 19.44
N LEU A 283 -13.63 4.70 19.80
CA LEU A 283 -14.30 3.48 20.23
C LEU A 283 -15.04 3.67 21.57
N ILE A 284 -14.49 4.48 22.48
CA ILE A 284 -15.07 4.74 23.82
C ILE A 284 -16.25 5.72 23.75
N LYS A 285 -16.23 6.69 22.82
CA LYS A 285 -17.26 7.75 22.73
C LYS A 285 -18.66 7.25 22.31
N GLU A 286 -18.78 6.03 21.80
CA GLU A 286 -20.04 5.43 21.36
C GLU A 286 -20.41 4.10 22.06
N GLY A 287 -19.65 3.71 23.10
CA GLY A 287 -19.93 2.53 23.92
C GLY A 287 -20.66 2.89 25.21
#